data_AF-A0A9E7DAK3-F1
#
_entry.id   AF-A0A9E7DAK3-F1
#
_cell.length_a   1.000
_cell.length_b   1.000
_cell.length_c   1.000
_cell.angle_alpha   90.00
_cell.angle_beta   90.00
_cell.angle_gamma   90.00
#
_symmetry.space_group_name_H-M   'P 1'
#
loop_
_entity.id
_entity.type
_entity.pdbx_description
1 polymer ?
#
loop_
_entity_poly.entity_id
_entity_poly.type
_entity_poly.pdbx_seq_one_letter_code
_entity_poly.pdbx_strand_id
1 'polypeptide(L)'
;MAFIIAVAQQKGGAGKSTLASNLAVALLQGGKRVALLDTDPQASLTRWHELRPQTAARLLFEAPSGWRVTGALDKLKRNADFIVMDTPPHADTDSRIAIRAADLVLIPLQASLPDLWASEATIALAEGEKRMHRLVLNRLPASGRLRDVVLAELARRKAPVMTQTLGNRSAFAAAFALGQGVTESAARSPAADEIRALAEALTKLKGK
;
A
#
# COMPACT_ATOMS: atom_id res chain seq x y z
N MET A 1 13.88 -11.41 -9.37
CA MET A 1 13.30 -11.61 -8.02
C MET A 1 12.07 -10.71 -7.89
N ALA A 2 10.99 -11.20 -7.28
CA ALA A 2 9.81 -10.39 -7.00
C ALA A 2 10.16 -9.32 -5.95
N PHE A 3 9.59 -8.11 -6.07
CA PHE A 3 9.76 -7.04 -5.10
C PHE A 3 8.52 -6.95 -4.21
N ILE A 4 8.72 -7.10 -2.90
CA ILE A 4 7.66 -7.23 -1.91
C ILE A 4 7.43 -5.88 -1.23
N ILE A 5 6.23 -5.35 -1.39
CA ILE A 5 5.77 -4.11 -0.79
C ILE A 5 4.74 -4.45 0.28
N ALA A 6 5.08 -4.25 1.56
CA ALA A 6 4.12 -4.37 2.65
C ALA A 6 3.46 -3.00 2.91
N VAL A 7 2.14 -2.92 2.76
CA VAL A 7 1.38 -1.72 3.12
C VAL A 7 0.99 -1.82 4.59
N ALA A 8 1.73 -1.15 5.46
CA ALA A 8 1.62 -1.32 6.91
C ALA A 8 1.35 0.00 7.64
N GLN A 9 0.38 -0.03 8.57
CA GLN A 9 0.03 1.08 9.44
C GLN A 9 -0.82 0.56 10.61
N GLN A 10 -0.40 0.84 11.84
CA GLN A 10 -1.08 0.38 13.06
C GLN A 10 -2.47 0.96 13.21
N LYS A 11 -2.69 2.20 12.75
CA LYS A 11 -4.00 2.84 12.79
C LYS A 11 -5.00 2.21 11.81
N GLY A 12 -6.17 1.85 12.31
CA GLY A 12 -7.33 1.49 11.49
C GLY A 12 -7.81 2.66 10.62
N GLY A 13 -8.25 2.40 9.40
CA GLY A 13 -8.78 3.44 8.50
C GLY A 13 -7.73 4.32 7.80
N ALA A 14 -6.43 4.00 7.91
CA ALA A 14 -5.36 4.69 7.19
C ALA A 14 -5.37 4.46 5.65
N GLY A 15 -6.24 3.57 5.15
CA GLY A 15 -6.40 3.27 3.74
C GLY A 15 -5.43 2.22 3.19
N LYS A 16 -4.99 1.27 4.02
CA LYS A 16 -4.05 0.18 3.63
C LYS A 16 -4.58 -0.65 2.46
N SER A 17 -5.74 -1.29 2.62
CA SER A 17 -6.37 -2.11 1.57
C SER A 17 -6.68 -1.32 0.31
N THR A 18 -7.13 -0.06 0.46
CA THR A 18 -7.39 0.84 -0.68
C THR A 18 -6.10 1.17 -1.43
N LEU A 19 -5.01 1.48 -0.74
CA LEU A 19 -3.71 1.72 -1.35
C LEU A 19 -3.18 0.44 -2.00
N ALA A 20 -3.25 -0.69 -1.31
CA ALA A 20 -2.78 -1.98 -1.81
C ALA A 20 -3.47 -2.39 -3.11
N SER A 21 -4.80 -2.30 -3.16
CA SER A 21 -5.57 -2.67 -4.35
C SER A 21 -5.31 -1.73 -5.54
N ASN A 22 -5.32 -0.41 -5.30
CA ASN A 22 -5.07 0.59 -6.35
C ASN A 22 -3.62 0.52 -6.87
N LEU A 23 -2.65 0.31 -5.99
CA LEU A 23 -1.25 0.13 -6.37
C LEU A 23 -1.06 -1.12 -7.22
N ALA A 24 -1.68 -2.25 -6.82
CA ALA A 24 -1.58 -3.49 -7.58
C ALA A 24 -2.15 -3.36 -8.99
N VAL A 25 -3.30 -2.72 -9.14
CA VAL A 25 -3.90 -2.46 -10.46
C VAL A 25 -3.06 -1.51 -11.29
N ALA A 26 -2.52 -0.44 -10.70
CA ALA A 26 -1.65 0.49 -11.41
C ALA A 26 -0.34 -0.18 -11.89
N LEU A 27 0.28 -1.01 -11.06
CA LEU A 27 1.46 -1.81 -11.44
C LEU A 27 1.14 -2.81 -12.55
N LEU A 28 -0.02 -3.46 -12.48
CA LEU A 28 -0.49 -4.40 -13.50
C LEU A 28 -0.68 -3.72 -14.86
N GLN A 29 -1.33 -2.56 -14.88
CA GLN A 29 -1.49 -1.74 -16.08
C GLN A 29 -0.15 -1.17 -16.59
N GLY A 30 0.83 -0.99 -15.71
CA GLY A 30 2.23 -0.69 -16.05
C GLY A 30 3.01 -1.88 -16.62
N GLY A 31 2.33 -2.98 -16.97
CA GLY A 31 2.90 -4.16 -17.61
C GLY A 31 3.65 -5.10 -16.67
N LYS A 32 3.42 -5.01 -15.35
CA LYS A 32 4.08 -5.90 -14.37
C LYS A 32 3.20 -7.11 -14.07
N ARG A 33 3.82 -8.24 -13.76
CA ARG A 33 3.11 -9.37 -13.13
C ARG A 33 2.97 -9.06 -11.65
N VAL A 34 1.73 -8.96 -11.16
CA VAL A 34 1.45 -8.51 -9.79
C VAL A 34 0.69 -9.59 -9.02
N ALA A 35 1.12 -9.79 -7.78
CA ALA A 35 0.40 -10.57 -6.80
C ALA A 35 -0.05 -9.70 -5.63
N LEU A 36 -1.18 -10.07 -5.06
CA LEU A 36 -1.71 -9.56 -3.80
C LEU A 36 -1.60 -10.65 -2.74
N LEU A 37 -1.30 -10.22 -1.51
CA LEU A 37 -1.34 -11.09 -0.35
C LEU A 37 -2.07 -10.37 0.78
N ASP A 38 -3.20 -10.92 1.22
CA ASP A 38 -3.98 -10.37 2.33
C ASP A 38 -3.65 -11.14 3.61
N THR A 39 -3.14 -10.45 4.63
CA THR A 39 -2.92 -11.02 5.96
C THR A 39 -3.84 -10.39 7.02
N ASP A 40 -4.66 -9.40 6.63
CA ASP A 40 -5.55 -8.74 7.58
C ASP A 40 -6.76 -9.66 7.86
N PRO A 41 -7.02 -10.04 9.13
CA PRO A 41 -8.21 -10.81 9.50
C PRO A 41 -9.54 -10.14 9.11
N GLN A 42 -9.55 -8.81 8.89
CA GLN A 42 -10.73 -8.11 8.36
C GLN A 42 -11.01 -8.44 6.90
N ALA A 43 -10.05 -9.04 6.19
CA ALA A 43 -10.18 -9.55 4.83
C ALA A 43 -10.71 -8.52 3.83
N SER A 44 -10.39 -7.23 4.04
CA SER A 44 -10.90 -6.14 3.20
C SER A 44 -10.39 -6.25 1.77
N LEU A 45 -9.11 -6.60 1.60
CA LEU A 45 -8.51 -6.81 0.29
C LEU A 45 -9.03 -8.10 -0.36
N THR A 46 -9.27 -9.15 0.42
CA THR A 46 -9.92 -10.39 -0.04
C THR A 46 -11.30 -10.11 -0.64
N ARG A 47 -12.17 -9.41 0.10
CA ARG A 47 -13.51 -9.04 -0.40
C ARG A 47 -13.44 -8.17 -1.67
N TRP A 48 -12.49 -7.24 -1.72
CA TRP A 48 -12.24 -6.46 -2.94
C TRP A 48 -11.84 -7.36 -4.12
N HIS A 49 -11.00 -8.38 -3.88
CA HIS A 49 -10.57 -9.30 -4.92
C HIS A 49 -11.73 -10.15 -5.45
N GLU A 50 -12.62 -10.60 -4.58
CA GLU A 50 -13.84 -11.35 -4.95
C GLU A 50 -14.81 -10.53 -5.80
N LEU A 51 -14.85 -9.21 -5.59
CA LEU A 51 -15.67 -8.29 -6.38
C LEU A 51 -15.09 -7.96 -7.77
N ARG A 52 -13.84 -8.36 -8.08
CA ARG A 52 -13.21 -8.02 -9.36
C ARG A 52 -14.06 -8.53 -10.54
N PRO A 53 -14.34 -7.70 -11.56
CA PRO A 53 -15.03 -8.16 -12.77
C PRO A 53 -14.25 -9.28 -13.46
N GLN A 54 -14.96 -10.28 -13.99
CA GLN A 54 -14.32 -11.41 -14.70
C GLN A 54 -13.52 -10.98 -15.94
N THR A 55 -13.89 -9.84 -16.54
CA THR A 55 -13.19 -9.23 -17.68
C THR A 55 -11.94 -8.46 -17.28
N ALA A 56 -11.71 -8.22 -15.99
CA ALA A 56 -10.55 -7.49 -15.51
C ALA A 56 -9.28 -8.35 -15.62
N ALA A 57 -8.14 -7.69 -15.81
CA ALA A 57 -6.87 -8.37 -15.84
C ALA A 57 -6.62 -9.13 -14.52
N ARG A 58 -6.09 -10.35 -14.66
CA ARG A 58 -5.91 -11.28 -13.54
C ARG A 58 -4.78 -10.82 -12.62
N LEU A 59 -5.08 -10.74 -11.33
CA LEU A 59 -4.10 -10.62 -10.25
C LEU A 59 -3.92 -11.99 -9.60
N LEU A 60 -2.68 -12.36 -9.28
CA LEU A 60 -2.46 -13.48 -8.36
C LEU A 60 -2.88 -13.04 -6.97
N PHE A 61 -3.49 -13.93 -6.19
CA PHE A 61 -4.02 -13.61 -4.88
C PHE A 61 -3.83 -14.80 -3.93
N GLU A 62 -3.41 -14.50 -2.70
CA GLU A 62 -3.36 -15.45 -1.59
C GLU A 62 -3.81 -14.71 -0.32
N ALA A 63 -4.52 -15.40 0.59
CA ALA A 63 -4.90 -14.86 1.90
C ALA A 63 -4.46 -15.80 3.04
N PRO A 64 -3.14 -16.00 3.24
CA PRO A 64 -2.62 -16.88 4.28
C PRO A 64 -2.68 -16.22 5.67
N SER A 65 -2.67 -17.03 6.72
CA SER A 65 -2.52 -16.57 8.10
C SER A 65 -1.30 -17.18 8.79
N GLY A 66 -0.73 -16.45 9.75
CA GLY A 66 0.39 -16.92 10.58
C GLY A 66 1.58 -17.46 9.78
N TRP A 67 2.05 -18.64 10.17
CA TRP A 67 3.23 -19.29 9.58
C TRP A 67 3.08 -19.62 8.07
N ARG A 68 1.86 -19.66 7.53
CA ARG A 68 1.60 -19.97 6.11
C ARG A 68 1.97 -18.84 5.16
N VAL A 69 2.18 -17.62 5.68
CA VAL A 69 2.58 -16.44 4.91
C VAL A 69 3.86 -16.70 4.10
N THR A 70 4.87 -17.33 4.72
CA THR A 70 6.15 -17.62 4.06
C THR A 70 5.97 -18.53 2.84
N GLY A 71 5.22 -19.62 2.98
CA GLY A 71 4.97 -20.56 1.88
C GLY A 71 4.16 -19.94 0.73
N ALA A 72 3.17 -19.10 1.06
CA ALA A 72 2.41 -18.35 0.06
C ALA A 72 3.31 -17.36 -0.70
N LEU A 73 4.18 -16.62 0.01
CA LEU A 73 5.15 -15.72 -0.61
C LEU A 73 6.09 -16.45 -1.58
N ASP A 74 6.60 -17.63 -1.20
CA ASP A 74 7.51 -18.40 -2.07
C ASP A 74 6.81 -18.91 -3.34
N LYS A 75 5.50 -19.21 -3.27
CA LYS A 75 4.68 -19.49 -4.45
C LYS A 75 4.52 -18.25 -5.33
N LEU A 76 4.20 -17.09 -4.76
CA LEU A 76 3.97 -15.86 -5.50
C LEU A 76 5.25 -15.31 -6.15
N LYS A 77 6.40 -15.39 -5.46
CA LYS A 77 7.71 -14.92 -5.95
C LYS A 77 8.13 -15.52 -7.28
N ARG A 78 7.66 -16.73 -7.60
CA ARG A 78 7.97 -17.43 -8.86
C ARG A 78 7.23 -16.86 -10.07
N ASN A 79 6.09 -16.21 -9.85
CA ASN A 79 5.16 -15.82 -10.91
C ASN A 79 4.91 -14.30 -10.99
N ALA A 80 5.39 -13.54 -10.01
CA ALA A 80 5.16 -12.10 -9.93
C ALA A 80 6.47 -11.30 -9.96
N ASP A 81 6.39 -10.10 -10.53
CA ASP A 81 7.44 -9.08 -10.44
C ASP A 81 7.25 -8.22 -9.18
N PHE A 82 6.01 -8.01 -8.76
CA PHE A 82 5.65 -7.28 -7.54
C PHE A 82 4.66 -8.09 -6.71
N ILE A 83 4.85 -8.07 -5.39
CA ILE A 83 3.90 -8.61 -4.42
C ILE A 83 3.50 -7.45 -3.51
N VAL A 84 2.22 -7.12 -3.46
CA VAL A 84 1.69 -6.09 -2.55
C VAL A 84 0.95 -6.79 -1.41
N MET A 85 1.44 -6.61 -0.19
CA MET A 85 0.88 -7.22 1.01
C MET A 85 0.02 -6.21 1.77
N ASP A 86 -1.22 -6.59 2.09
CA ASP A 86 -2.08 -5.86 3.03
C ASP A 86 -1.95 -6.49 4.42
N THR A 87 -1.55 -5.69 5.41
CA THR A 87 -1.23 -6.17 6.76
C THR A 87 -2.32 -5.78 7.75
N PRO A 88 -2.55 -6.56 8.81
CA PRO A 88 -3.50 -6.19 9.85
C PRO A 88 -3.16 -4.83 10.50
N PRO A 89 -4.15 -4.11 11.05
CA PRO A 89 -3.88 -3.08 12.05
C PRO A 89 -3.27 -3.75 13.29
N HIS A 90 -2.43 -3.04 14.04
CA HIS A 90 -1.71 -3.48 15.26
C HIS A 90 -0.41 -4.31 15.05
N ALA A 91 0.46 -4.24 16.06
CA ALA A 91 1.81 -4.82 16.06
C ALA A 91 1.82 -6.31 16.44
N ASP A 92 0.95 -7.10 15.81
CA ASP A 92 0.85 -8.53 16.06
C ASP A 92 1.98 -9.30 15.35
N THR A 93 2.12 -10.59 15.70
CA THR A 93 3.11 -11.52 15.11
C THR A 93 3.05 -11.50 13.58
N ASP A 94 1.85 -11.41 12.99
CA ASP A 94 1.64 -11.42 11.55
C ASP A 94 2.16 -10.15 10.87
N SER A 95 1.98 -8.98 11.49
CA SER A 95 2.55 -7.71 11.01
C SER A 95 4.08 -7.75 10.98
N ARG A 96 4.72 -8.40 11.96
CA ARG A 96 6.18 -8.58 11.99
C ARG A 96 6.66 -9.53 10.88
N ILE A 97 5.94 -10.63 10.64
CA ILE A 97 6.25 -11.56 9.55
C ILE A 97 6.17 -10.85 8.20
N ALA A 98 5.11 -10.07 7.98
CA ALA A 98 4.93 -9.29 6.76
C ALA A 98 6.06 -8.26 6.54
N ILE A 99 6.39 -7.48 7.57
CA ILE A 99 7.47 -6.48 7.49
C ILE A 99 8.82 -7.16 7.24
N ARG A 100 9.15 -8.23 7.96
CA ARG A 100 10.41 -8.97 7.78
C ARG A 100 10.55 -9.54 6.36
N ALA A 101 9.45 -9.93 5.74
CA ALA A 101 9.46 -10.46 4.38
C ALA A 101 9.54 -9.39 3.29
N ALA A 102 9.23 -8.12 3.62
CA ALA A 102 9.17 -7.05 2.65
C ALA A 102 10.55 -6.56 2.19
N ASP A 103 10.64 -6.12 0.94
CA ASP A 103 11.74 -5.31 0.45
C ASP A 103 11.50 -3.83 0.79
N LEU A 104 10.23 -3.41 0.81
CA LEU A 104 9.77 -2.08 1.16
C LEU A 104 8.53 -2.13 2.06
N VAL A 105 8.56 -1.39 3.16
CA VAL A 105 7.39 -1.06 3.99
C VAL A 105 6.84 0.29 3.55
N LEU A 106 5.65 0.29 2.95
CA LEU A 106 4.94 1.49 2.51
C LEU A 106 3.91 1.88 3.58
N ILE A 107 4.08 3.05 4.19
CA ILE A 107 3.34 3.46 5.38
C ILE A 107 2.38 4.60 4.99
N PRO A 108 1.08 4.32 4.76
CA PRO A 108 0.12 5.38 4.50
C PRO A 108 -0.12 6.21 5.76
N LEU A 109 -0.12 7.54 5.62
CA LEU A 109 -0.57 8.47 6.67
C LEU A 109 -1.47 9.55 6.07
N GLN A 110 -2.52 9.96 6.78
CA GLN A 110 -3.22 11.20 6.44
C GLN A 110 -2.47 12.40 7.01
N ALA A 111 -2.79 13.58 6.50
CA ALA A 111 -2.19 14.83 6.94
C ALA A 111 -2.72 15.28 8.32
N SER A 112 -2.43 14.49 9.35
CA SER A 112 -2.74 14.79 10.75
C SER A 112 -1.62 14.31 11.69
N LEU A 113 -1.42 15.03 12.80
CA LEU A 113 -0.43 14.66 13.82
C LEU A 113 -0.70 13.29 14.46
N PRO A 114 -1.95 12.92 14.79
CA PRO A 114 -2.23 11.58 15.32
C PRO A 114 -1.86 10.46 14.36
N ASP A 115 -2.00 10.67 13.05
CA ASP A 115 -1.57 9.68 12.04
C ASP A 115 -0.06 9.58 11.97
N LEU A 116 0.65 10.72 12.08
CA LEU A 116 2.10 10.74 12.15
C LEU A 116 2.59 9.96 13.38
N TRP A 117 2.03 10.20 14.56
CA TRP A 117 2.40 9.45 15.78
C TRP A 117 2.11 7.95 15.65
N ALA A 118 0.96 7.58 15.08
CA ALA A 118 0.64 6.17 14.84
C ALA A 118 1.64 5.49 13.87
N SER A 119 2.22 6.25 12.94
CA SER A 119 3.23 5.72 12.03
C SER A 119 4.57 5.40 12.69
N GLU A 120 4.91 6.05 13.82
CA GLU A 120 6.22 5.91 14.49
C GLU A 120 6.52 4.47 14.88
N ALA A 121 5.54 3.74 15.40
CA ALA A 121 5.71 2.35 15.79
C ALA A 121 5.90 1.42 14.57
N THR A 122 5.32 1.76 13.41
CA THR A 122 5.54 1.01 12.16
C THR A 122 6.93 1.30 11.59
N ILE A 123 7.39 2.56 11.67
CA ILE A 123 8.75 2.97 11.30
C ILE A 123 9.78 2.22 12.16
N ALA A 124 9.62 2.26 13.48
CA ALA A 124 10.52 1.59 14.41
C ALA A 124 10.59 0.07 14.15
N LEU A 125 9.46 -0.56 13.81
CA LEU A 125 9.44 -1.98 13.45
C LEU A 125 10.18 -2.27 12.14
N ALA A 126 9.98 -1.43 11.11
CA ALA A 126 10.69 -1.57 9.84
C ALA A 126 12.21 -1.36 10.02
N GLU A 127 12.62 -0.37 10.82
CA GLU A 127 14.03 -0.12 11.16
C GLU A 127 14.65 -1.28 11.94
N GLY A 128 13.94 -1.81 12.95
CA GLY A 128 14.37 -2.97 13.72
C GLY A 128 14.59 -4.22 12.86
N GLU A 129 13.75 -4.42 11.84
CA GLU A 129 13.88 -5.50 10.86
C GLU A 129 14.82 -5.16 9.68
N LYS A 130 15.49 -4.00 9.73
CA LYS A 130 16.41 -3.47 8.71
C LYS A 130 15.77 -3.39 7.31
N ARG A 131 14.51 -2.98 7.24
CA ARG A 131 13.74 -2.86 6.01
C ARG A 131 13.64 -1.42 5.55
N MET A 132 13.74 -1.26 4.23
CA MET A 132 13.47 0.04 3.61
C MET A 132 12.03 0.41 3.92
N HIS A 133 11.80 1.66 4.32
CA HIS A 133 10.45 2.15 4.57
C HIS A 133 10.25 3.52 3.93
N ARG A 134 9.01 3.79 3.49
CA ARG A 134 8.60 5.06 2.91
C ARG A 134 7.22 5.45 3.41
N LEU A 135 7.06 6.71 3.81
CA LEU A 135 5.75 7.28 4.13
C LEU A 135 5.04 7.72 2.85
N VAL A 136 3.74 7.49 2.75
CA VAL A 136 2.90 7.98 1.65
C VAL A 136 1.79 8.81 2.25
N LEU A 137 1.72 10.09 1.87
CA LEU A 137 0.59 10.94 2.22
C LEU A 137 -0.64 10.46 1.47
N ASN A 138 -1.59 9.93 2.23
CA ASN A 138 -2.87 9.41 1.76
C ASN A 138 -4.01 10.34 2.19
N ARG A 139 -5.06 10.46 1.37
CA ARG A 139 -6.18 11.38 1.63
C ARG A 139 -5.72 12.82 1.95
N LEU A 140 -4.67 13.28 1.28
CA LEU A 140 -4.12 14.62 1.48
C LEU A 140 -5.16 15.68 1.06
N PRO A 141 -5.57 16.60 1.95
CA PRO A 141 -6.42 17.72 1.55
C PRO A 141 -5.72 18.63 0.54
N ALA A 142 -6.47 19.21 -0.40
CA ALA A 142 -5.91 20.11 -1.41
C ALA A 142 -5.27 21.38 -0.82
N SER A 143 -5.71 21.80 0.37
CA SER A 143 -5.19 22.97 1.09
C SER A 143 -5.55 22.88 2.58
N GLY A 144 -4.88 23.68 3.41
CA GLY A 144 -5.28 23.93 4.80
C GLY A 144 -4.13 23.85 5.81
N ARG A 145 -4.27 24.59 6.91
CA ARG A 145 -3.23 24.74 7.93
C ARG A 145 -2.72 23.42 8.50
N LEU A 146 -3.61 22.44 8.72
CA LEU A 146 -3.21 21.12 9.25
C LEU A 146 -2.28 20.37 8.28
N ARG A 147 -2.52 20.47 6.97
CA ARG A 147 -1.63 19.92 5.95
C ARG A 147 -0.25 20.55 6.07
N ASP A 148 -0.17 21.87 6.15
CA ASP A 148 1.10 22.60 6.18
C ASP A 148 1.92 22.25 7.43
N VAL A 149 1.25 22.14 8.59
CA VAL A 149 1.89 21.71 9.85
C VAL A 149 2.48 20.31 9.74
N VAL A 150 1.74 19.35 9.17
CA VAL A 150 2.22 17.96 9.03
C VAL A 150 3.37 17.87 8.03
N LEU A 151 3.30 18.60 6.91
CA LEU A 151 4.39 18.66 5.93
C LEU A 151 5.66 19.26 6.53
N ALA A 152 5.53 20.35 7.29
CA ALA A 152 6.66 20.97 7.99
C ALA A 152 7.28 20.01 9.01
N GLU A 153 6.45 19.27 9.77
CA GLU A 153 6.93 18.31 10.75
C GLU A 153 7.65 17.11 10.12
N LEU A 154 7.12 16.58 9.01
CA LEU A 154 7.77 15.52 8.23
C LEU A 154 9.13 15.98 7.70
N ALA A 155 9.22 17.23 7.20
CA ALA A 155 10.46 17.82 6.74
C ALA A 155 11.47 18.01 7.88
N ARG A 156 11.02 18.52 9.04
CA ARG A 156 11.85 18.72 10.24
C ARG A 156 12.48 17.41 10.72
N ARG A 157 11.72 16.31 10.65
CA ARG A 157 12.17 14.97 11.03
C ARG A 157 13.02 14.28 9.97
N LYS A 158 13.17 14.87 8.78
CA LYS A 158 13.79 14.23 7.60
C LYS A 158 13.17 12.85 7.32
N ALA A 159 11.85 12.75 7.53
CA ALA A 159 11.14 11.49 7.36
C ALA A 159 11.21 11.03 5.89
N PRO A 160 11.37 9.73 5.61
CA PRO A 160 11.53 9.23 4.24
C PRO A 160 10.18 9.18 3.52
N VAL A 161 9.63 10.35 3.18
CA VAL A 161 8.32 10.48 2.51
C VAL A 161 8.47 10.33 1.00
N MET A 162 7.54 9.63 0.35
CA MET A 162 7.40 9.63 -1.10
C MET A 162 7.02 11.02 -1.60
N THR A 163 7.60 11.45 -2.72
CA THR A 163 7.19 12.70 -3.37
C THR A 163 5.76 12.62 -3.90
N GLN A 164 5.32 11.43 -4.30
CA GLN A 164 3.96 11.18 -4.77
C GLN A 164 2.99 11.10 -3.59
N THR A 165 1.89 11.84 -3.71
CA THR A 165 0.84 11.93 -2.69
C THR A 165 -0.50 11.53 -3.29
N LEU A 166 -1.38 10.95 -2.48
CA LEU A 166 -2.76 10.65 -2.87
C LEU A 166 -3.71 11.64 -2.22
N GLY A 167 -4.50 12.34 -3.02
CA GLY A 167 -5.46 13.32 -2.53
C GLY A 167 -6.63 12.68 -1.81
N ASN A 168 -7.42 13.48 -1.08
CA ASN A 168 -8.71 13.03 -0.56
C ASN A 168 -9.74 12.93 -1.69
N ARG A 169 -9.74 11.79 -2.40
CA ARG A 169 -10.55 11.55 -3.60
C ARG A 169 -11.60 10.47 -3.32
N SER A 170 -12.88 10.78 -3.51
CA SER A 170 -13.97 9.78 -3.43
C SER A 170 -13.81 8.65 -4.46
N ALA A 171 -13.14 8.93 -5.58
CA ALA A 171 -12.86 7.98 -6.65
C ALA A 171 -12.13 6.71 -6.18
N PHE A 172 -11.24 6.80 -5.20
CA PHE A 172 -10.57 5.62 -4.63
C PHE A 172 -11.56 4.68 -3.93
N ALA A 173 -12.48 5.24 -3.13
CA ALA A 173 -13.50 4.46 -2.44
C ALA A 173 -14.53 3.89 -3.41
N ALA A 174 -14.95 4.67 -4.42
CA ALA A 174 -15.86 4.22 -5.47
C ALA A 174 -15.26 3.06 -6.27
N ALA A 175 -13.99 3.13 -6.66
CA ALA A 175 -13.30 2.04 -7.34
C ALA A 175 -13.23 0.78 -6.46
N PHE A 176 -12.88 0.95 -5.19
CA PHE A 176 -12.80 -0.16 -4.24
C PHE A 176 -14.14 -0.90 -4.09
N ALA A 177 -15.25 -0.16 -4.02
CA ALA A 177 -16.59 -0.75 -3.92
C ALA A 177 -16.98 -1.59 -5.14
N LEU A 178 -16.34 -1.39 -6.29
CA LEU A 178 -16.58 -2.12 -7.54
C LEU A 178 -15.56 -3.25 -7.79
N GLY A 179 -14.67 -3.54 -6.83
CA GLY A 179 -13.57 -4.47 -7.07
C GLY A 179 -12.56 -3.96 -8.10
N GLN A 180 -12.50 -2.65 -8.34
CA GLN A 180 -11.63 -2.06 -9.37
C GLN A 180 -10.54 -1.21 -8.72
N GLY A 181 -9.45 -1.00 -9.45
CA GLY A 181 -8.55 0.13 -9.21
C GLY A 181 -9.09 1.40 -9.88
N VAL A 182 -8.76 2.56 -9.34
CA VAL A 182 -9.22 3.85 -9.88
C VAL A 182 -8.75 4.09 -11.31
N THR A 183 -7.66 3.46 -11.72
CA THR A 183 -7.17 3.49 -13.10
C THR A 183 -7.98 2.62 -14.07
N GLU A 184 -8.81 1.70 -13.55
CA GLU A 184 -9.80 0.92 -14.31
C GLU A 184 -11.13 1.67 -14.38
N SER A 185 -11.64 2.18 -13.25
CA SER A 185 -12.98 2.78 -13.16
C SER A 185 -13.04 4.28 -13.52
N ALA A 186 -11.93 5.01 -13.34
CA ALA A 186 -11.84 6.45 -13.55
C ALA A 186 -10.49 6.84 -14.16
N ALA A 187 -10.14 6.20 -15.29
CA ALA A 187 -8.81 6.22 -15.89
C ALA A 187 -8.22 7.61 -16.20
N ARG A 188 -9.05 8.64 -16.43
CA ARG A 188 -8.62 10.02 -16.71
C ARG A 188 -8.77 10.97 -15.51
N SER A 189 -9.00 10.42 -14.32
CA SER A 189 -9.16 11.22 -13.11
C SER A 189 -7.80 11.57 -12.49
N PRO A 190 -7.71 12.68 -11.73
CA PRO A 190 -6.50 12.99 -10.97
C PRO A 190 -6.09 11.87 -10.00
N ALA A 191 -7.04 11.11 -9.45
CA ALA A 191 -6.76 9.97 -8.58
C ALA A 191 -6.03 8.84 -9.34
N ALA A 192 -6.37 8.62 -10.60
CA ALA A 192 -5.68 7.68 -11.48
C ALA A 192 -4.26 8.15 -11.79
N ASP A 193 -4.06 9.44 -12.03
CA ASP A 193 -2.73 10.00 -12.28
C ASP A 193 -1.83 9.94 -11.04
N GLU A 194 -2.39 10.26 -9.86
CA GLU A 194 -1.69 10.16 -8.58
C GLU A 194 -1.18 8.75 -8.28
N ILE A 195 -2.03 7.71 -8.45
CA ILE A 195 -1.61 6.33 -8.19
C ILE A 195 -0.65 5.79 -9.26
N ARG A 196 -0.80 6.19 -10.53
CA ARG A 196 0.17 5.85 -11.60
C ARG A 196 1.55 6.40 -11.27
N ALA A 197 1.62 7.67 -10.89
CA ALA A 197 2.87 8.30 -10.50
C ALA A 197 3.53 7.56 -9.33
N LEU A 198 2.75 7.14 -8.33
CA LEU A 198 3.26 6.35 -7.20
C LEU A 198 3.79 4.98 -7.67
N ALA A 199 3.04 4.27 -8.52
CA ALA A 199 3.43 2.97 -9.06
C ALA A 199 4.73 3.05 -9.91
N GLU A 200 4.88 4.11 -10.71
CA GLU A 200 6.10 4.38 -11.48
C GLU A 200 7.30 4.66 -10.56
N ALA A 201 7.11 5.47 -9.52
CA ALA A 201 8.17 5.77 -8.56
C ALA A 201 8.65 4.51 -7.83
N LEU A 202 7.72 3.63 -7.43
CA LEU A 202 8.04 2.34 -6.80
C LEU A 202 8.71 1.38 -7.78
N THR A 203 8.34 1.41 -9.06
CA THR A 203 9.02 0.63 -10.10
C THR A 203 10.47 1.07 -10.28
N LYS A 204 10.73 2.39 -10.26
CA LYS A 204 12.10 2.94 -10.30
C LYS A 204 12.90 2.60 -9.05
N LEU A 205 12.25 2.54 -7.88
CA LEU A 205 12.89 2.20 -6.62
C LEU A 205 13.39 0.75 -6.60
N LYS A 206 12.61 -0.20 -7.16
CA LYS A 206 13.04 -1.60 -7.33
C LYS A 206 14.30 -1.75 -8.19
N GLY A 207 14.49 -0.85 -9.17
CA GLY A 207 15.61 -0.91 -10.12
C GLY A 207 16.91 -0.31 -9.62
N LYS A 208 16.94 0.24 -8.41
CA LYS A 208 18.14 0.75 -7.72
C LYS A 208 18.63 -0.27 -6.72
#